data_AF-A0A357FXN7-F1
#
_entry.id   AF-A0A357FXN7-F1
#
_cell.length_a   1.000
_cell.length_b   1.000
_cell.length_c   1.000
_cell.angle_alpha   90.00
_cell.angle_beta   90.00
_cell.angle_gamma   90.00
#
_symmetry.space_group_name_H-M   'P 1'
#
loop_
_entity.id
_entity.type
_entity.pdbx_description
1 polymer ?
#
loop_
_entity_poly.entity_id
_entity_poly.type
_entity_poly.pdbx_seq_one_letter_code
_entity_poly.pdbx_strand_id
1 'polypeptide(L)'
;MFPIVLDTKTIHFILIGNGPLIEKRRAQLAEYGAVHLKLFHSMPEIEELKKAHIVYVADLPLPQAEEIAAACRDLGVLVNVEDVMHLCDFHTPSVIRRGDLLLSVSTGGKSPGLAKRLREYLSHLFGPE
;
A
#
# COMPACT_ATOMS: atom_id res chain seq x y z
N MET A 1 -4.89 3.99 -14.19
CA MET A 1 -4.12 4.28 -12.97
C MET A 1 -3.65 5.72 -13.07
N PHE A 2 -3.93 6.53 -12.05
CA PHE A 2 -3.48 7.92 -11.98
C PHE A 2 -2.26 7.99 -11.05
N PRO A 3 -1.15 8.64 -11.45
CA PRO A 3 0.09 8.63 -10.66
C PRO A 3 0.01 9.65 -9.52
N ILE A 4 -0.06 9.17 -8.29
CA ILE A 4 -0.03 9.99 -7.07
C ILE A 4 1.18 9.58 -6.23
N VAL A 5 1.92 10.57 -5.74
CA VAL A 5 2.95 10.40 -4.72
C VAL A 5 2.43 11.02 -3.44
N LEU A 6 2.56 10.32 -2.32
CA LEU A 6 2.03 10.71 -1.02
C LEU A 6 3.17 11.09 -0.07
N ASP A 7 2.97 12.13 0.73
CA ASP A 7 3.81 12.41 1.89
C ASP A 7 3.31 11.60 3.09
N THR A 8 4.01 10.51 3.38
CA THR A 8 3.71 9.57 4.47
C THR A 8 3.68 10.20 5.86
N LYS A 9 4.27 11.39 6.05
CA LYS A 9 4.24 12.10 7.34
C LYS A 9 2.87 12.70 7.64
N THR A 10 2.06 12.97 6.61
CA THR A 10 0.74 13.60 6.73
C THR A 10 -0.41 12.59 6.66
N ILE A 11 -0.13 11.37 6.20
CA ILE A 11 -1.14 10.35 5.96
C ILE A 11 -1.33 9.47 7.19
N HIS A 12 -2.58 9.28 7.58
CA HIS A 12 -2.98 8.36 8.63
C HIS A 12 -3.20 6.98 8.04
N PHE A 13 -2.34 6.04 8.42
CA PHE A 13 -2.37 4.65 7.97
C PHE A 13 -2.91 3.74 9.06
N ILE A 14 -3.84 2.86 8.67
CA ILE A 14 -4.23 1.69 9.45
C ILE A 14 -3.82 0.43 8.69
N LEU A 15 -3.22 -0.52 9.40
CA LEU A 15 -2.86 -1.84 8.91
C LEU A 15 -3.72 -2.86 9.64
N ILE A 16 -4.33 -3.77 8.89
CA ILE A 16 -5.20 -4.80 9.45
C ILE A 16 -4.74 -6.17 8.93
N GLY A 17 -4.27 -7.01 9.84
CA GLY A 17 -3.69 -8.31 9.52
C GLY A 17 -2.86 -8.88 10.66
N ASN A 18 -2.54 -10.16 10.58
CA ASN A 18 -1.80 -10.87 11.63
C ASN A 18 -0.68 -11.78 11.10
N GLY A 19 -0.10 -11.45 9.94
CA GLY A 19 0.90 -12.28 9.28
C GLY A 19 2.09 -11.52 8.69
N PRO A 20 2.89 -12.21 7.86
CA PRO A 20 4.13 -11.66 7.34
C PRO A 20 3.94 -10.54 6.30
N LEU A 21 2.84 -10.54 5.55
CA LEU A 21 2.59 -9.53 4.52
C LEU A 21 2.27 -8.18 5.16
N ILE A 22 1.45 -8.16 6.21
CA ILE A 22 1.13 -6.92 6.93
C ILE A 22 2.35 -6.38 7.67
N GLU A 23 3.18 -7.23 8.24
CA GLU A 23 4.43 -6.81 8.90
C GLU A 23 5.43 -6.23 7.90
N LYS A 24 5.54 -6.83 6.71
CA LYS A 24 6.34 -6.28 5.62
C LYS A 24 5.84 -4.90 5.20
N ARG A 25 4.51 -4.70 5.11
CA ARG A 25 3.92 -3.39 4.80
C ARG A 25 4.22 -2.37 5.90
N ARG A 26 4.13 -2.78 7.17
CA ARG A 26 4.46 -1.94 8.33
C ARG A 26 5.90 -1.45 8.27
N ALA A 27 6.84 -2.37 8.03
CA ALA A 27 8.26 -2.05 7.87
C ALA A 27 8.49 -1.09 6.72
N GLN A 28 7.87 -1.33 5.55
CA GLN A 28 7.96 -0.45 4.41
C GLN A 28 7.44 0.96 4.73
N LEU A 29 6.27 1.12 5.34
CA LEU A 29 5.74 2.45 5.67
C LEU A 29 6.64 3.18 6.67
N ALA A 30 7.23 2.46 7.62
CA ALA A 30 8.21 3.02 8.56
C ALA A 30 9.48 3.51 7.85
N GLU A 31 10.04 2.75 6.90
CA GLU A 31 11.18 3.17 6.07
C GLU A 31 10.90 4.42 5.24
N TYR A 32 9.63 4.61 4.86
CA TYR A 32 9.16 5.78 4.14
C TYR A 32 8.80 6.94 5.09
N GLY A 33 9.00 6.79 6.41
CA GLY A 33 8.81 7.86 7.38
C GLY A 33 7.36 8.09 7.79
N ALA A 34 6.49 7.09 7.66
CA ALA A 34 5.12 7.19 8.15
C ALA A 34 5.09 7.43 9.66
N VAL A 35 4.47 8.54 10.09
CA VAL A 35 4.38 8.93 11.50
C VAL A 35 3.08 8.44 12.13
N HIS A 36 1.99 8.45 11.37
CA HIS A 36 0.66 8.08 11.84
C HIS A 36 0.32 6.67 11.37
N LEU A 37 0.74 5.67 12.14
CA LEU A 37 0.65 4.25 11.78
C LEU A 37 0.07 3.43 12.94
N LYS A 38 -1.00 2.68 12.68
CA LYS A 38 -1.57 1.72 13.66
C LYS A 38 -1.76 0.35 13.02
N LEU A 39 -1.49 -0.71 13.80
CA LEU A 39 -1.69 -2.10 13.39
C LEU A 39 -2.79 -2.73 14.26
N PHE A 40 -3.72 -3.42 13.61
CA PHE A 40 -4.75 -4.24 14.23
C PHE A 40 -4.72 -5.65 13.65
N HIS A 41 -5.02 -6.66 14.46
CA HIS A 41 -5.08 -8.05 14.00
C HIS A 41 -6.45 -8.43 13.41
N SER A 42 -7.45 -7.58 13.57
CA SER A 42 -8.82 -7.73 13.09
C SER A 42 -9.44 -6.34 12.89
N MET A 43 -10.65 -6.29 12.34
CA MET A 43 -11.40 -5.05 12.13
C MET A 43 -11.49 -4.23 13.44
N PRO A 44 -10.97 -2.98 13.48
CA PRO A 44 -11.15 -2.10 14.63
C PRO A 44 -12.54 -1.47 14.62
N GLU A 45 -12.88 -0.72 15.67
CA GLU A 45 -14.11 0.04 15.72
C GLU A 45 -14.21 1.05 14.56
N ILE A 46 -15.44 1.28 14.08
CA ILE A 46 -15.71 2.18 12.95
C ILE A 46 -15.14 3.59 13.19
N GLU A 47 -15.22 4.09 14.42
CA GLU A 47 -14.68 5.42 14.74
C GLU A 47 -13.16 5.47 14.64
N GLU A 48 -12.47 4.33 14.80
CA GLU A 48 -11.04 4.25 14.59
C GLU A 48 -10.71 4.17 13.09
N LEU A 49 -11.45 3.37 12.31
CA LEU A 49 -11.30 3.32 10.85
C LEU A 49 -11.47 4.68 10.19
N LYS A 50 -12.46 5.46 10.64
CA LYS A 50 -12.78 6.78 10.10
C LYS A 50 -11.64 7.80 10.25
N LYS A 51 -10.69 7.55 11.17
CA LYS A 51 -9.49 8.38 11.34
C LYS A 51 -8.39 8.09 10.33
N ALA A 52 -8.49 7.01 9.56
CA ALA A 52 -7.52 6.66 8.53
C ALA A 52 -7.81 7.41 7.23
N HIS A 53 -6.73 7.75 6.50
CA HIS A 53 -6.83 8.11 5.09
C HIS A 53 -6.65 6.87 4.21
N ILE A 54 -5.79 5.94 4.64
CA ILE A 54 -5.43 4.72 3.91
C ILE A 54 -5.44 3.52 4.85
N VAL A 55 -6.07 2.45 4.41
CA VAL A 55 -6.06 1.13 5.07
C VAL A 55 -5.36 0.12 4.18
N TYR A 56 -4.42 -0.63 4.77
CA TYR A 56 -3.88 -1.85 4.18
C TYR A 56 -4.42 -3.07 4.91
N VAL A 57 -4.90 -4.06 4.14
CA VAL A 57 -5.39 -5.33 4.65
C VAL A 57 -4.52 -6.45 4.07
N ALA A 58 -3.99 -7.32 4.92
CA ALA A 58 -3.24 -8.48 4.48
C ALA A 58 -3.34 -9.61 5.51
N ASP A 59 -3.02 -10.84 5.10
CA ASP A 59 -2.99 -12.02 5.97
C ASP A 59 -4.32 -12.34 6.69
N LEU A 60 -5.45 -11.96 6.10
CA LEU A 60 -6.78 -12.30 6.62
C LEU A 60 -7.58 -13.18 5.64
N PRO A 61 -8.52 -14.01 6.15
CA PRO A 61 -9.46 -14.72 5.30
C PRO A 61 -10.26 -13.75 4.42
N LEU A 62 -10.53 -14.17 3.18
CA LEU A 62 -11.23 -13.35 2.18
C LEU A 62 -12.55 -12.72 2.70
N PRO A 63 -13.44 -13.44 3.42
CA PRO A 63 -14.67 -12.84 3.93
C PRO A 63 -14.44 -11.66 4.89
N GLN A 64 -13.39 -11.73 5.71
CA GLN A 64 -13.05 -10.63 6.62
C GLN A 64 -12.46 -9.44 5.83
N ALA A 65 -11.63 -9.72 4.82
CA ALA A 65 -11.07 -8.69 3.96
C ALA A 65 -12.15 -7.96 3.15
N GLU A 66 -13.18 -8.67 2.69
CA GLU A 66 -14.35 -8.10 2.01
C GLU A 66 -15.15 -7.17 2.93
N GLU A 67 -15.42 -7.58 4.16
CA GLU A 67 -16.10 -6.76 5.18
C GLU A 67 -15.31 -5.48 5.47
N ILE A 68 -13.99 -5.60 5.66
CA ILE A 68 -13.11 -4.47 5.90
C ILE A 68 -13.13 -3.50 4.71
N ALA A 69 -13.00 -4.02 3.49
CA ALA A 69 -12.96 -3.21 2.28
C ALA A 69 -14.29 -2.46 2.05
N ALA A 70 -15.42 -3.11 2.30
CA ALA A 70 -16.74 -2.48 2.21
C ALA A 70 -16.88 -1.32 3.20
N ALA A 71 -16.56 -1.56 4.49
CA ALA A 71 -16.63 -0.53 5.50
C ALA A 71 -15.68 0.66 5.23
N CYS A 72 -14.47 0.41 4.73
CA CYS A 72 -13.56 1.49 4.34
C CYS A 72 -14.18 2.38 3.24
N ARG A 73 -14.75 1.76 2.20
CA ARG A 73 -15.39 2.49 1.08
C ARG A 73 -16.60 3.29 1.53
N ASP A 74 -17.43 2.74 2.41
CA ASP A 74 -18.58 3.45 2.98
C ASP A 74 -18.15 4.68 3.79
N LEU A 75 -16.94 4.64 4.38
CA LEU A 75 -16.35 5.75 5.14
C LEU A 75 -15.52 6.72 4.27
N GLY A 76 -15.34 6.44 2.98
CA GLY A 76 -14.46 7.23 2.10
C GLY A 76 -12.97 7.05 2.37
N VAL A 77 -12.59 5.96 3.04
CA VAL A 77 -11.20 5.59 3.35
C VAL A 77 -10.66 4.70 2.23
N LEU A 78 -9.50 5.04 1.66
CA LEU A 78 -8.89 4.24 0.60
C LEU A 78 -8.39 2.91 1.16
N VAL A 79 -8.77 1.80 0.54
CA VAL A 79 -8.33 0.47 0.96
C VAL A 79 -7.47 -0.22 -0.10
N ASN A 80 -6.44 -0.94 0.36
CA ASN A 80 -5.67 -1.88 -0.43
C ASN A 80 -5.65 -3.23 0.28
N VAL A 81 -6.20 -4.25 -0.38
CA VAL A 81 -6.20 -5.64 0.10
C VAL A 81 -5.15 -6.42 -0.69
N GLU A 82 -4.13 -6.93 0.00
CA GLU A 82 -3.03 -7.65 -0.63
C GLU A 82 -3.56 -8.87 -1.41
N ASP A 83 -3.05 -9.06 -2.62
CA ASP A 83 -3.43 -10.13 -3.56
C ASP A 83 -4.90 -10.17 -4.04
N VAL A 84 -5.75 -9.20 -3.66
CA VAL A 84 -7.17 -9.15 -4.07
C VAL A 84 -7.51 -7.85 -4.82
N MET A 85 -7.22 -7.84 -6.13
CA MET A 85 -7.31 -6.63 -6.97
C MET A 85 -8.67 -5.92 -6.95
N HIS A 86 -9.79 -6.65 -6.93
CA HIS A 86 -11.13 -6.05 -6.99
C HIS A 86 -11.55 -5.37 -5.66
N LEU A 87 -10.82 -5.64 -4.57
CA LEU A 87 -11.00 -4.99 -3.27
C LEU A 87 -10.06 -3.80 -3.07
N CYS A 88 -9.23 -3.46 -4.05
CA CYS A 88 -8.28 -2.35 -3.95
C CYS A 88 -8.80 -1.09 -4.64
N ASP A 89 -8.69 0.05 -3.97
CA ASP A 89 -8.93 1.38 -4.57
C ASP A 89 -7.65 1.96 -5.20
N PHE A 90 -6.49 1.49 -4.74
CA PHE A 90 -5.16 1.87 -5.24
C PHE A 90 -4.19 0.69 -5.20
N HIS A 91 -3.04 0.84 -5.85
CA HIS A 91 -1.96 -0.14 -5.83
C HIS A 91 -0.64 0.52 -5.47
N THR A 92 0.21 -0.21 -4.74
CA THR A 92 1.58 0.24 -4.50
C THR A 92 2.47 -0.22 -5.66
N PRO A 93 3.02 0.70 -6.48
CA PRO A 93 3.83 0.31 -7.63
C PRO A 93 5.18 -0.27 -7.20
N SER A 94 5.83 -0.98 -8.11
CA SER A 94 7.26 -1.26 -7.96
C SER A 94 8.05 0.04 -8.11
N VAL A 95 8.92 0.31 -7.14
CA VAL A 95 9.74 1.52 -7.12
C VAL A 95 11.23 1.21 -7.02
N ILE A 96 12.04 2.11 -7.56
CA ILE A 96 13.48 2.20 -7.34
C ILE A 96 13.68 3.48 -6.55
N ARG A 97 14.39 3.36 -5.42
CA ARG A 97 14.78 4.51 -4.60
C ARG A 97 16.29 4.63 -4.55
N ARG A 98 16.79 5.86 -4.72
CA ARG A 98 18.18 6.29 -4.53
C ARG A 98 18.07 7.64 -3.83
N GLY A 99 18.40 7.73 -2.55
CA GLY A 99 18.15 8.94 -1.75
C GLY A 99 16.70 9.45 -1.88
N ASP A 100 16.56 10.64 -2.45
CA ASP A 100 15.32 11.36 -2.73
C ASP A 100 14.76 11.06 -4.13
N LEU A 101 15.56 10.49 -5.04
CA LEU A 101 15.09 10.01 -6.33
C LEU A 101 14.19 8.78 -6.17
N LEU A 102 12.94 8.92 -6.61
CA LEU A 102 11.95 7.84 -6.72
C LEU A 102 11.56 7.61 -8.18
N LEU A 103 11.80 6.40 -8.68
CA LEU A 103 11.35 5.96 -10.00
C LEU A 103 10.29 4.88 -9.81
N SER A 104 9.13 5.02 -10.45
CA SER A 104 8.09 4.00 -10.46
C SER A 104 7.74 3.60 -11.89
N VAL A 105 7.49 2.30 -12.11
CA VAL A 105 7.00 1.78 -13.39
C VAL A 105 5.71 1.01 -13.13
N SER A 106 4.67 1.36 -13.87
CA SER A 106 3.39 0.66 -13.84
C SER A 106 2.86 0.44 -15.25
N THR A 107 2.39 -0.78 -15.51
CA THR A 107 1.63 -1.13 -16.73
C THR A 107 0.14 -1.23 -16.44
N GLY A 108 -0.33 -0.77 -15.27
CA GLY A 108 -1.70 -0.98 -14.81
C GLY A 108 -2.09 -2.46 -14.79
N GLY A 109 -1.16 -3.34 -14.40
CA GLY A 109 -1.37 -4.79 -14.39
C GLY A 109 -1.27 -5.51 -15.75
N LYS A 110 -1.21 -4.79 -16.88
CA LYS A 110 -1.26 -5.39 -18.23
C LYS A 110 -0.01 -6.17 -18.65
N SER A 111 1.16 -5.85 -18.09
CA SER A 111 2.41 -6.53 -18.44
C SER A 111 3.43 -6.50 -17.29
N PRO A 112 3.30 -7.40 -16.29
CA PRO A 112 4.23 -7.48 -15.15
C PRO A 112 5.69 -7.72 -15.58
N GLY A 113 5.90 -8.53 -16.62
CA GLY A 113 7.24 -8.81 -17.17
C GLY A 113 7.91 -7.56 -17.75
N LEU A 114 7.16 -6.72 -18.48
CA LEU A 114 7.69 -5.45 -18.99
C LEU A 114 8.01 -4.48 -17.85
N ALA A 115 7.11 -4.35 -16.87
CA ALA A 115 7.35 -3.51 -15.70
C ALA A 115 8.64 -3.90 -14.97
N LYS A 116 8.87 -5.21 -14.78
CA LYS A 116 10.10 -5.74 -14.17
C LYS A 116 11.35 -5.40 -15.00
N ARG A 117 11.33 -5.66 -16.31
CA ARG A 117 12.48 -5.38 -17.20
C ARG A 117 12.82 -3.89 -17.24
N LEU A 118 11.81 -3.01 -17.31
CA LEU A 118 12.01 -1.57 -17.27
C LEU A 118 12.58 -1.12 -15.92
N ARG A 119 12.09 -1.67 -14.81
CA ARG A 119 12.65 -1.40 -13.48
C ARG A 119 14.13 -1.80 -13.39
N GLU A 120 14.46 -3.01 -13.86
CA GLU A 120 15.85 -3.48 -13.89
C GLU A 120 16.72 -2.57 -14.77
N TYR A 121 16.27 -2.25 -15.97
CA TYR A 121 16.99 -1.35 -16.87
C TYR A 121 17.26 0.03 -16.25
N LEU A 122 16.22 0.67 -15.71
CA LEU A 122 16.34 1.98 -15.05
C LEU A 122 17.28 1.91 -13.84
N SER A 123 17.27 0.81 -13.09
CA SER A 123 18.14 0.66 -11.91
C SER A 123 19.64 0.60 -12.23
N HIS A 124 20.01 0.26 -13.47
CA HIS A 124 21.41 0.26 -13.94
C HIS A 124 21.84 1.61 -14.51
N LEU A 125 20.90 2.44 -14.97
CA LEU A 125 21.20 3.74 -15.57
C LEU A 125 21.46 4.83 -14.52
N PHE A 126 20.80 4.74 -13.37
CA PHE A 126 20.90 5.73 -12.30
C PHE A 126 21.74 5.17 -11.14
N GLY A 127 22.89 5.79 -10.90
CA GLY A 127 23.79 5.47 -9.79
C GLY A 127 23.20 5.79 -8.40
N PRO A 128 23.95 5.49 -7.32
CA PRO A 128 23.58 5.97 -5.99
C PRO A 128 23.58 7.51 -5.93
N GLU A 129 22.61 8.06 -5.21
CA GLU A 129 22.58 9.48 -4.80
C GLU A 129 23.39 9.67 -3.52
#